data_AF-A0A3Q9QZ25-F1
#
_entry.id   AF-A0A3Q9QZ25-F1
#
_cell.length_a   1.000
_cell.length_b   1.000
_cell.length_c   1.000
_cell.angle_alpha   90.00
_cell.angle_beta   90.00
_cell.angle_gamma   90.00
#
_symmetry.space_group_name_H-M   'P 1'
#
loop_
_entity.id
_entity.type
_entity.pdbx_description
1 polymer ?
#
loop_
_entity_poly.entity_id
_entity_poly.type
_entity_poly.pdbx_seq_one_letter_code
_entity_poly.pdbx_strand_id
1 'polypeptide(L)' 'MTDPNGNNVWKTYDSIGNVTGETVGGDTRQYEYDANDYLTKVIDENGRTTDQNYFSYSGECKDNPISK' A
#
# COMPACT_ATOMS: atom_id res chain seq x y z
N MET A 1 -12.37 -6.47 -13.02
CA MET A 1 -11.89 -5.09 -13.23
C MET A 1 -10.71 -5.21 -14.17
N THR A 2 -10.61 -4.41 -15.22
CA THR A 2 -9.49 -4.43 -16.17
C THR A 2 -8.75 -3.11 -16.09
N ASP A 3 -7.41 -3.13 -16.12
CA ASP A 3 -6.59 -1.93 -16.19
C ASP A 3 -6.73 -1.27 -17.59
N PRO A 4 -6.19 -0.05 -17.79
CA PRO A 4 -6.22 0.63 -19.09
C PRO A 4 -5.54 -0.15 -20.23
N ASN A 5 -4.70 -1.14 -19.92
CA ASN A 5 -4.01 -2.00 -20.88
C ASN A 5 -4.81 -3.29 -21.17
N GLY A 6 -5.98 -3.49 -20.57
CA GLY A 6 -6.81 -4.68 -20.72
C GLY A 6 -6.42 -5.85 -19.80
N ASN A 7 -5.48 -5.66 -18.87
CA ASN A 7 -5.10 -6.68 -17.90
C ASN A 7 -6.16 -6.81 -16.82
N ASN A 8 -6.48 -8.04 -16.43
CA ASN A 8 -7.35 -8.27 -15.28
C ASN A 8 -6.68 -7.79 -13.99
N VAL A 9 -7.45 -7.09 -13.17
CA VAL A 9 -7.05 -6.56 -11.86
C VAL A 9 -7.91 -7.20 -10.79
N TRP A 10 -7.26 -7.79 -9.80
CA TRP A 10 -7.85 -8.31 -8.58
C TRP A 10 -7.24 -7.60 -7.38
N LYS A 11 -8.08 -7.23 -6.41
CA LYS A 11 -7.63 -6.59 -5.17
C LYS A 11 -8.21 -7.31 -3.97
N THR A 12 -7.41 -7.49 -2.94
CA THR A 12 -7.83 -7.96 -1.62
C THR A 12 -7.73 -6.82 -0.63
N TYR A 13 -8.63 -6.82 0.34
CA TYR A 13 -8.75 -5.76 1.33
C TYR A 13 -8.72 -6.34 2.75
N ASP A 14 -8.22 -5.58 3.71
CA ASP A 14 -8.38 -5.89 5.13
C ASP A 14 -9.78 -5.52 5.63
N SER A 15 -10.00 -5.66 6.94
CA SER A 15 -11.29 -5.38 7.60
C SER A 15 -11.71 -3.91 7.61
N ILE A 16 -10.76 -2.99 7.37
CA ILE A 16 -11.00 -1.54 7.42
C ILE A 16 -10.94 -0.90 6.03
N GLY A 17 -10.55 -1.67 5.00
CA GLY A 17 -10.63 -1.30 3.59
C GLY A 17 -9.28 -0.99 2.94
N ASN A 18 -8.15 -1.24 3.61
CA ASN A 18 -6.84 -1.08 2.99
C ASN A 18 -6.56 -2.22 2.02
N VAL A 19 -5.89 -1.93 0.90
CA VAL A 19 -5.54 -2.94 -0.12
C VAL A 19 -4.37 -3.78 0.39
N THR A 20 -4.60 -5.00 0.83
CA THR A 20 -3.54 -5.91 1.30
C THR A 20 -2.88 -6.70 0.20
N GLY A 21 -3.50 -6.72 -0.99
CA GLY A 21 -2.97 -7.43 -2.14
C GLY A 21 -3.59 -6.95 -3.44
N GLU A 22 -2.78 -6.98 -4.48
CA GLU A 22 -3.18 -6.60 -5.84
C GLU A 22 -2.59 -7.60 -6.82
N THR A 23 -3.38 -8.06 -7.78
CA THR A 23 -2.89 -8.86 -8.90
C THR A 23 -3.26 -8.17 -10.20
N VAL A 24 -2.30 -7.87 -11.05
CA VAL A 24 -2.50 -7.23 -12.36
C VAL A 24 -1.89 -8.11 -13.43
N GLY A 25 -2.70 -8.62 -14.35
CA GLY A 25 -2.20 -9.44 -15.47
C GLY A 25 -1.54 -10.76 -15.07
N GLY A 26 -1.67 -11.17 -13.80
CA GLY A 26 -1.02 -12.35 -13.22
C GLY A 26 0.10 -12.03 -12.23
N ASP A 27 0.60 -10.79 -12.22
CA ASP A 27 1.62 -10.34 -11.27
C ASP A 27 0.98 -9.93 -9.95
N THR A 28 1.37 -10.57 -8.84
CA THR A 28 0.80 -10.33 -7.51
C THR A 28 1.73 -9.53 -6.63
N ARG A 29 1.19 -8.51 -5.96
CA ARG A 29 1.86 -7.71 -4.94
C ARG A 29 1.10 -7.78 -3.62
N GLN A 30 1.83 -7.66 -2.52
CA GLN A 30 1.26 -7.60 -1.17
C GLN A 30 1.68 -6.33 -0.46
N TYR A 31 0.79 -5.84 0.40
CA TYR A 31 0.96 -4.59 1.12
C TYR A 31 0.65 -4.82 2.60
N GLU A 32 1.52 -4.34 3.48
CA GLU A 32 1.31 -4.37 4.93
C GLU A 32 1.23 -2.95 5.48
N TYR A 33 0.32 -2.75 6.42
CA TYR A 33 0.02 -1.45 7.03
C TYR A 33 0.27 -1.51 8.54
N ASP A 34 0.65 -0.37 9.13
CA ASP A 34 0.70 -0.23 10.59
C ASP A 34 -0.69 0.01 11.19
N ALA A 35 -0.75 0.16 12.51
CA ALA A 35 -1.99 0.41 13.23
C ALA A 35 -2.63 1.79 12.96
N ASN A 36 -1.94 2.70 12.24
CA ASN A 36 -2.43 4.01 11.85
C ASN A 36 -2.76 4.08 10.34
N ASP A 37 -2.90 2.93 9.67
CA ASP A 37 -3.16 2.81 8.23
C ASP A 37 -2.04 3.31 7.31
N TYR A 38 -0.79 3.37 7.81
CA TYR A 38 0.36 3.70 6.98
C TYR A 38 0.97 2.45 6.37
N LEU A 39 1.19 2.48 5.05
CA LEU A 39 1.89 1.43 4.32
C LEU A 39 3.34 1.32 4.82
N THR A 40 3.68 0.18 5.42
CA THR A 40 5.02 -0.07 5.97
C THR A 40 5.84 -1.00 5.10
N LYS A 41 5.19 -1.84 4.28
CA LYS A 41 5.89 -2.86 3.50
C LYS A 41 5.16 -3.17 2.20
N VAL A 42 5.96 -3.33 1.14
CA VAL A 42 5.50 -3.79 -0.17
C VAL A 42 6.31 -5.02 -0.55
N ILE A 43 5.62 -6.09 -0.92
CA ILE A 43 6.23 -7.30 -1.47
C ILE A 43 5.85 -7.37 -2.95
N ASP A 44 6.85 -7.32 -3.83
CA ASP A 44 6.66 -7.38 -5.28
C ASP A 44 6.36 -8.82 -5.77
N GLU A 45 6.03 -8.94 -7.05
CA GLU A 45 5.76 -10.20 -7.73
C GLU A 45 6.94 -11.19 -7.74
N ASN A 46 8.16 -10.70 -7.50
CA ASN A 46 9.38 -11.50 -7.38
C ASN A 46 9.71 -11.85 -5.92
N GLY A 47 8.83 -11.52 -4.97
CA GLY A 47 9.05 -11.69 -3.53
C GLY A 47 10.04 -10.71 -2.92
N ARG A 48 10.45 -9.65 -3.65
CA ARG A 48 11.31 -8.61 -3.10
C ARG A 48 10.49 -7.73 -2.17
N THR A 49 11.02 -7.55 -0.98
CA THR A 49 10.42 -6.71 0.05
C THR A 49 11.06 -5.33 0.02
N THR A 50 10.22 -4.30 -0.02
CA THR A 50 10.61 -2.91 0.22
C THR A 50 9.92 -2.44 1.49
N ASP A 51 10.71 -2.23 2.54
CA ASP A 51 10.23 -1.59 3.76
C ASP A 51 10.15 -0.08 3.52
N GLN A 52 8.92 0.43 3.54
CA GLN A 52 8.61 1.86 3.51
C GLN A 52 8.77 2.39 4.94
N ASN A 53 10.00 2.35 5.47
CA ASN A 53 10.33 3.13 6.65
C ASN A 53 10.26 4.59 6.22
N TYR A 54 9.15 5.25 6.60
CA TYR A 54 8.88 6.66 6.36
C TYR A 54 10.18 7.45 6.38
N PHE A 55 10.57 7.97 5.21
CA PHE A 55 11.71 8.86 5.08
C PHE A 55 11.64 9.84 6.25
N SER A 56 12.70 9.88 7.06
CA SER A 56 12.83 10.80 8.18
C SER A 56 12.42 12.18 7.67
N TYR A 57 11.35 12.76 8.23
CA TYR A 57 11.02 14.15 7.94
C TYR A 57 12.16 15.00 8.51
N SER A 58 13.20 15.24 7.71
CA SER A 58 14.08 16.38 7.94
C SER A 58 13.29 17.63 7.56
N GLY A 59 12.59 18.20 8.53
CA GLY A 59 12.03 19.55 8.42
C GLY A 59 10.55 19.64 8.77
N GLU A 60 10.32 20.08 10.01
CA GLU A 60 9.11 20.77 10.47
C GLU A 60 7.80 19.97 10.51
N CYS A 61 7.61 19.20 11.59
CA CYS A 61 6.27 19.03 12.14
C CYS A 61 5.78 20.39 12.68
N LYS A 62 5.07 21.15 11.85
CA LYS A 62 4.10 22.13 12.35
C LYS A 62 2.72 21.59 12.08
N ASP A 63 2.10 21.14 13.16
CA ASP A 63 0.66 21.09 13.43
C ASP A 63 -0.27 21.21 12.22
N ASN A 64 -0.97 20.11 11.91
CA ASN A 64 -2.30 20.25 11.32
C ASN A 64 -3.29 19.32 12.04
N PRO A 65 -4.01 19.83 13.04
CA PRO A 65 -5.09 19.11 13.71
C PRO A 65 -6.40 19.38 12.96
N ILE A 66 -7.06 18.35 12.42
CA ILE A 66 -8.50 18.30 12.08
C ILE A 66 -8.77 16.82 11.78
N SER A 67 -9.82 16.15 12.25
CA SER A 67 -10.90 16.42 13.19
C SER A 67 -11.65 15.08 13.31
N LYS A 68 -12.45 14.94 14.36
CA LYS A 68 -13.56 13.97 14.40
C LYS A 68 -14.50 14.10 13.21
#